data_AF-A0A0L0V7T5-F1
#
_entry.id   AF-A0A0L0V7T5-F1
#
_cell.length_a   1.000
_cell.length_b   1.000
_cell.length_c   1.000
_cell.angle_alpha   90.00
_cell.angle_beta   90.00
_cell.angle_gamma   90.00
#
_symmetry.space_group_name_H-M   'P 1'
#
loop_
_entity.id
_entity.type
_entity.pdbx_description
1 polymer ?
#
loop_
_entity_poly.entity_id
_entity_poly.type
_entity_poly.pdbx_seq_one_letter_code
_entity_poly.pdbx_strand_id
1 'polypeptide(L)'
;MSVSTSANVTEVYPWNPCKVPVIELRKICWFLQNGSIPKEPDAQDLYFLRGYKHNTLMSYNTGVRKFLRYANSSGKRDFVLPLSEEDIYGFCFWAGRNWDQPSNHNIASVTLTKYLFGIQAWHTNHKKKYPEKVAIKLDQLILLARVLTGGSAYQRALFDLALVAFWGMARMTEVTSEKAKGPLRLSTYHRRGVQRSQRSPNGYLRDSRSKDLRTGEGTIYPPLRN
;
A
#
# COMPACT_ATOMS: atom_id res chain seq x y z
N MET A 1 0.58 50.40 41.66
CA MET A 1 2.00 49.99 41.53
C MET A 1 2.17 48.85 42.52
N SER A 2 2.56 47.62 42.19
CA SER A 2 3.30 47.09 41.04
C SER A 2 3.16 45.56 40.98
N VAL A 3 2.81 45.09 39.78
CA VAL A 3 3.31 43.94 39.00
C VAL A 3 3.33 42.53 39.63
N SER A 4 2.45 41.71 39.06
CA SER A 4 2.40 40.25 39.14
C SER A 4 3.49 39.58 38.28
N THR A 5 4.11 38.55 38.84
CA THR A 5 4.97 37.58 38.13
C THR A 5 4.11 36.60 37.34
N SER A 6 4.28 36.53 36.01
CA SER A 6 4.03 35.29 35.27
C SER A 6 5.09 35.12 34.18
N ALA A 7 5.84 34.04 34.30
CA ALA A 7 6.80 33.58 33.31
C ALA A 7 6.02 32.98 32.14
N ASN A 8 6.08 33.65 30.98
CA ASN A 8 5.61 33.07 29.72
C ASN A 8 6.74 32.25 29.10
N VAL A 9 6.63 30.93 29.25
CA VAL A 9 7.36 29.94 28.45
C VAL A 9 6.85 30.03 27.01
N THR A 10 7.63 30.63 26.13
CA THR A 10 7.45 30.56 24.67
C THR A 10 8.78 30.18 24.02
N GLU A 11 9.08 28.90 24.00
CA GLU A 11 10.07 28.33 23.08
C GLU A 11 9.40 27.21 22.27
N VAL A 12 8.74 27.61 21.18
CA VAL A 12 8.33 26.72 20.10
C VAL A 12 9.09 27.19 18.85
N TYR A 13 10.16 26.46 18.56
CA TYR A 13 11.10 26.50 17.43
C TYR A 13 11.13 27.75 16.50
N PRO A 14 12.28 28.43 16.35
CA PRO A 14 12.42 29.58 15.47
C PRO A 14 12.34 29.17 13.99
N TRP A 15 11.31 29.66 13.30
CA TRP A 15 11.28 29.72 11.84
C TRP A 15 12.51 30.49 11.35
N ASN A 16 13.38 29.83 10.59
CA ASN A 16 14.51 30.48 9.93
C ASN A 16 14.11 30.81 8.47
N PRO A 17 13.68 32.04 8.16
CA PRO A 17 13.19 32.43 6.83
C PRO A 17 14.26 32.32 5.73
N CYS A 18 15.54 32.18 6.09
CA CYS A 18 16.66 32.14 5.14
C CYS A 18 16.96 30.73 4.59
N LYS A 19 16.24 29.68 5.02
CA LYS A 19 16.40 28.30 4.51
C LYS A 19 15.13 27.73 3.89
N VAL A 20 14.22 28.58 3.40
CA VAL A 20 13.08 28.08 2.63
C VAL A 20 13.59 27.70 1.23
N PRO A 21 13.47 26.43 0.81
CA PRO A 21 13.87 26.04 -0.54
C PRO A 21 13.00 26.81 -1.54
N VAL A 22 13.61 27.67 -2.34
CA VAL A 22 12.92 28.34 -3.44
C VAL A 22 12.58 27.28 -4.48
N ILE A 23 11.29 27.07 -4.74
CA ILE A 23 10.84 26.12 -5.74
C ILE A 23 10.93 26.78 -7.12
N GLU A 24 11.81 26.28 -7.97
CA GLU A 24 11.89 26.70 -9.36
C GLU A 24 10.75 26.09 -10.19
N LEU A 25 9.63 26.82 -10.29
CA LEU A 25 8.40 26.37 -10.98
C LEU A 25 8.64 25.89 -12.42
N ARG A 26 9.60 26.51 -13.13
CA ARG A 26 9.97 26.12 -14.49
C ARG A 26 10.49 24.68 -14.59
N LYS A 27 11.18 24.18 -13.56
CA LYS A 27 11.71 22.81 -13.53
C LYS A 27 10.62 21.75 -13.30
N ILE A 28 9.47 22.16 -12.76
CA ILE A 28 8.33 21.28 -12.45
C ILE A 28 7.11 21.57 -13.34
N CYS A 29 7.33 22.17 -14.52
CA CYS A 29 6.26 22.68 -15.36
C CYS A 29 5.22 21.63 -15.78
N TRP A 30 5.57 20.35 -15.89
CA TRP A 30 4.63 19.27 -16.24
C TRP A 30 3.70 18.94 -15.07
N PHE A 31 4.22 18.97 -13.85
CA PHE A 31 3.44 18.75 -12.63
C PHE A 31 2.42 19.88 -12.38
N LEU A 32 2.66 21.08 -12.90
CA LEU A 32 1.77 22.22 -12.71
C LEU A 32 0.58 22.25 -13.68
N GLN A 33 0.62 21.49 -14.78
CA GLN A 33 -0.42 21.48 -15.80
C GLN A 33 -1.65 20.70 -15.32
N ASN A 34 -2.86 21.14 -15.65
CA ASN A 34 -4.05 20.33 -15.39
C ASN A 34 -4.29 19.38 -16.57
N GLY A 35 -3.76 18.15 -16.47
CA GLY A 35 -3.73 17.23 -17.60
C GLY A 35 -2.70 17.68 -18.63
N SER A 36 -3.13 17.91 -19.87
CA SER A 36 -2.26 18.48 -20.91
C SER A 36 -2.33 20.01 -21.02
N ILE A 37 -3.15 20.66 -20.19
CA ILE A 37 -3.39 22.10 -20.26
C ILE A 37 -2.48 22.85 -19.28
N PRO A 38 -1.60 23.74 -19.75
CA PRO A 38 -0.80 24.60 -18.88
C PRO A 38 -1.67 25.37 -17.90
N LYS A 39 -1.30 25.38 -16.63
CA LYS A 39 -1.99 26.11 -15.57
C LYS A 39 -0.95 26.82 -14.71
N GLU A 40 -1.20 28.09 -14.40
CA GLU A 40 -0.40 28.81 -13.40
C GLU A 40 -0.81 28.39 -11.98
N PRO A 41 0.16 28.15 -11.08
CA PRO A 41 -0.14 27.74 -9.71
C PRO A 41 -0.75 28.90 -8.91
N ASP A 42 -1.83 28.61 -8.17
CA ASP A 42 -2.40 29.56 -7.23
C ASP A 42 -1.57 29.65 -5.92
N ALA A 43 -1.90 30.58 -5.02
CA ALA A 43 -1.18 30.74 -3.75
C ALA A 43 -1.26 29.49 -2.84
N GLN A 44 -2.36 28.75 -2.90
CA GLN A 44 -2.57 27.51 -2.16
C GLN A 44 -1.75 26.37 -2.77
N ASP A 45 -1.68 26.29 -4.10
CA ASP A 45 -0.85 25.36 -4.86
C ASP A 45 0.64 25.58 -4.50
N LEU A 46 1.09 26.84 -4.45
CA LEU A 46 2.46 27.18 -4.03
C LEU A 46 2.76 26.75 -2.59
N TYR A 47 1.81 26.95 -1.66
CA TYR A 47 1.96 26.50 -0.28
C TYR A 47 2.02 24.97 -0.18
N PHE A 48 1.15 24.27 -0.91
CA PHE A 48 1.14 22.82 -1.00
C PHE A 48 2.48 22.27 -1.52
N LEU A 49 3.03 22.89 -2.58
CA LEU A 49 4.31 22.49 -3.16
C LEU A 49 5.50 22.68 -2.21
N ARG A 50 5.46 23.68 -1.32
CA ARG A 50 6.49 23.89 -0.27
C ARG A 50 6.56 22.77 0.76
N GLY A 51 5.53 21.93 0.86
CA GLY A 51 5.54 20.75 1.71
C GLY A 51 6.45 19.62 1.20
N TYR A 52 6.91 19.67 -0.05
CA TYR A 52 7.74 18.63 -0.64
C TYR A 52 9.23 18.99 -0.67
N LYS A 53 10.08 17.97 -0.52
CA LYS A 53 11.51 18.09 -0.86
C LYS A 53 11.66 18.30 -2.37
N HIS A 54 12.65 19.11 -2.78
CA HIS A 54 12.92 19.41 -4.19
C HIS A 54 13.07 18.15 -5.06
N ASN A 55 13.89 17.18 -4.62
CA ASN A 55 14.11 15.92 -5.35
C ASN A 55 12.83 15.11 -5.55
N THR A 56 11.90 15.18 -4.59
CA THR A 56 10.60 14.52 -4.68
C THR A 56 9.75 15.16 -5.79
N LEU A 57 9.65 16.48 -5.81
CA LEU A 57 8.93 17.20 -6.87
C LEU A 57 9.52 16.93 -8.25
N MET A 58 10.84 16.88 -8.37
CA MET A 58 11.51 16.55 -9.64
C MET A 58 11.20 15.12 -10.11
N SER A 59 11.16 14.16 -9.19
CA SER A 59 10.75 12.78 -9.50
C SER A 59 9.28 12.72 -9.92
N TYR A 60 8.40 13.45 -9.24
CA TYR A 60 6.97 13.48 -9.56
C TYR A 60 6.72 14.12 -10.92
N ASN A 61 7.34 15.27 -11.20
CA ASN A 61 7.33 15.92 -12.50
C ASN A 61 7.82 15.00 -13.61
N THR A 62 8.86 14.20 -13.35
CA THR A 62 9.35 13.20 -14.31
C THR A 62 8.31 12.11 -14.58
N GLY A 63 7.60 11.66 -13.54
CA GLY A 63 6.50 10.70 -13.67
C GLY A 63 5.34 11.25 -14.50
N VAL A 64 4.88 12.46 -14.19
CA VAL A 64 3.83 13.15 -14.97
C VAL A 64 4.25 13.33 -16.42
N ARG A 65 5.48 13.78 -16.68
CA ARG A 65 6.03 13.89 -18.04
C ARG A 65 6.03 12.56 -18.79
N LYS A 66 6.34 11.45 -18.12
CA LYS A 66 6.31 10.12 -18.74
C LYS A 66 4.87 9.66 -19.02
N PHE A 67 3.92 9.97 -18.13
CA PHE A 67 2.51 9.75 -18.38
C PHE A 67 2.01 10.54 -19.60
N LEU A 68 2.38 11.82 -19.72
CA LEU A 68 2.00 12.64 -20.89
C LEU A 68 2.54 12.07 -22.20
N ARG A 69 3.74 11.48 -22.20
CA ARG A 69 4.26 10.75 -23.37
C ARG A 69 3.40 9.55 -23.74
N TYR A 70 2.96 8.77 -22.74
CA TYR A 70 2.01 7.67 -22.94
C TYR A 70 0.68 8.16 -23.51
N ALA A 71 0.11 9.22 -22.93
CA ALA A 71 -1.17 9.77 -23.37
C ALA A 71 -1.11 10.22 -24.83
N ASN A 72 -0.03 10.91 -25.23
CA ASN A 72 0.19 11.30 -26.62
C ASN A 72 0.36 10.09 -27.55
N SER A 73 1.07 9.04 -27.13
CA SER A 73 1.19 7.80 -27.93
C SER A 73 -0.12 7.03 -28.06
N SER A 74 -1.05 7.21 -27.12
CA SER A 74 -2.38 6.60 -27.10
C SER A 74 -3.44 7.47 -27.78
N GLY A 75 -3.06 8.60 -28.39
CA GLY A 75 -3.96 9.54 -29.07
C GLY A 75 -4.68 10.55 -28.16
N LYS A 76 -4.47 10.50 -26.83
CA LYS A 76 -5.05 11.45 -25.87
C LYS A 76 -4.14 12.67 -25.71
N ARG A 77 -4.26 13.63 -26.62
CA ARG A 77 -3.45 14.86 -26.61
C ARG A 77 -4.01 15.96 -25.72
N ASP A 78 -5.34 16.07 -25.68
CA ASP A 78 -6.05 17.10 -24.95
C ASP A 78 -6.94 16.46 -23.88
N PHE A 79 -6.55 16.59 -22.63
CA PHE A 79 -7.31 16.07 -21.50
C PHE A 79 -7.04 16.89 -20.23
N VAL A 80 -7.97 16.80 -19.29
CA VAL A 80 -7.87 17.39 -17.95
C VAL A 80 -8.06 16.31 -16.90
N LEU A 81 -7.61 16.57 -15.67
CA LEU A 81 -7.83 15.67 -14.55
C LEU A 81 -9.32 15.68 -14.11
N PRO A 82 -9.85 14.56 -13.56
CA PRO A 82 -9.15 13.35 -13.10
C PRO A 82 -8.84 12.35 -14.22
N LEU A 83 -7.76 11.59 -14.04
CA LEU A 83 -7.51 10.38 -14.84
C LEU A 83 -8.48 9.27 -14.45
N SER A 84 -8.84 8.42 -15.42
CA SER A 84 -9.64 7.21 -15.18
C SER A 84 -8.77 6.03 -14.68
N GLU A 85 -9.40 4.97 -14.17
CA GLU A 85 -8.69 3.73 -13.83
C GLU A 85 -8.02 3.11 -15.07
N GLU A 86 -8.69 3.19 -16.21
CA GLU A 86 -8.20 2.71 -17.50
C GLU A 86 -6.96 3.49 -17.97
N ASP A 87 -6.89 4.80 -17.69
CA ASP A 87 -5.71 5.61 -18.00
C ASP A 87 -4.49 5.18 -17.18
N ILE A 88 -4.69 4.91 -15.89
CA ILE A 88 -3.63 4.44 -15.00
C ILE A 88 -3.20 3.02 -15.38
N TYR A 89 -4.15 2.13 -15.66
CA TYR A 89 -3.88 0.76 -16.07
C TYR A 89 -3.12 0.72 -17.40
N GLY A 90 -3.59 1.45 -18.40
CA GLY A 90 -2.94 1.54 -19.71
C GLY A 90 -1.53 2.14 -19.61
N PHE A 91 -1.33 3.14 -18.76
CA PHE A 91 0.01 3.65 -18.47
C PHE A 91 0.93 2.60 -17.85
N CYS A 92 0.45 1.82 -16.86
CA CYS A 92 1.22 0.76 -16.24
C CYS A 92 1.60 -0.33 -17.24
N PHE A 93 0.66 -0.71 -18.12
CA PHE A 93 0.90 -1.68 -19.18
C PHE A 93 1.95 -1.17 -20.17
N TRP A 94 1.81 0.08 -20.62
CA TRP A 94 2.74 0.72 -21.56
C TRP A 94 4.14 0.90 -20.96
N ALA A 95 4.25 1.43 -19.74
CA ALA A 95 5.54 1.72 -19.10
C ALA A 95 6.21 0.46 -18.49
N GLY A 96 5.46 -0.61 -18.28
CA GLY A 96 5.91 -1.85 -17.67
C GLY A 96 6.96 -2.58 -18.51
N ARG A 97 7.74 -3.45 -17.87
CA ARG A 97 8.64 -4.35 -18.60
C ARG A 97 7.86 -5.58 -19.07
N ASN A 98 7.89 -5.85 -20.37
CA ASN A 98 7.40 -7.08 -20.97
C ASN A 98 8.60 -7.97 -21.29
N TRP A 99 8.52 -9.26 -20.95
CA TRP A 99 9.61 -10.22 -21.17
C TRP A 99 9.88 -10.45 -22.66
N ASP A 100 8.83 -10.44 -23.47
CA ASP A 100 8.91 -10.84 -24.87
C ASP A 100 9.35 -9.69 -25.79
N GLN A 101 9.17 -8.43 -25.35
CA GLN A 101 9.45 -7.24 -26.16
C GLN A 101 9.91 -6.07 -25.28
N PRO A 102 11.22 -5.93 -25.03
CA PRO A 102 11.75 -4.77 -24.34
C PRO A 102 11.58 -3.53 -25.22
N SER A 103 10.75 -2.59 -24.78
CA SER A 103 10.60 -1.29 -25.44
C SER A 103 11.52 -0.24 -24.82
N ASN A 104 11.85 0.81 -25.58
CA ASN A 104 12.65 1.95 -25.08
C ASN A 104 11.95 2.73 -23.95
N HIS A 105 10.62 2.62 -23.83
CA HIS A 105 9.87 3.30 -22.78
C HIS A 105 9.64 2.43 -21.54
N ASN A 106 10.09 1.17 -21.54
CA ASN A 106 9.99 0.29 -20.39
C ASN A 106 10.76 0.85 -19.19
N ILE A 107 10.25 0.55 -18.00
CA ILE A 107 10.76 1.11 -16.77
C ILE A 107 10.74 0.05 -15.66
N ALA A 108 11.62 0.16 -14.67
CA ALA A 108 11.62 -0.77 -13.55
C ALA A 108 10.37 -0.60 -12.68
N SER A 109 9.87 -1.70 -12.09
CA SER A 109 8.68 -1.67 -11.21
C SER A 109 8.82 -0.64 -10.08
N VAL A 110 9.99 -0.56 -9.44
CA VAL A 110 10.29 0.45 -8.42
C VAL A 110 10.16 1.90 -8.93
N THR A 111 10.51 2.15 -10.19
CA THR A 111 10.38 3.46 -10.82
C THR A 111 8.93 3.75 -11.20
N LEU A 112 8.20 2.73 -11.69
CA LEU A 112 6.76 2.84 -11.97
C LEU A 112 5.99 3.25 -10.72
N THR A 113 6.27 2.62 -9.58
CA THR A 113 5.68 2.97 -8.28
C THR A 113 5.94 4.44 -7.91
N LYS A 114 7.17 4.93 -8.11
CA LYS A 114 7.50 6.36 -7.87
C LYS A 114 6.69 7.28 -8.78
N TYR A 115 6.46 6.89 -10.03
CA TYR A 115 5.65 7.69 -10.95
C TYR A 115 4.18 7.69 -10.57
N LEU A 116 3.63 6.56 -10.13
CA LEU A 116 2.25 6.49 -9.64
C LEU A 116 2.05 7.42 -8.43
N PHE A 117 2.99 7.48 -7.48
CA PHE A 117 2.93 8.46 -6.40
C PHE A 117 2.98 9.91 -6.90
N GLY A 118 3.77 10.17 -7.94
CA GLY A 118 3.81 11.48 -8.59
C GLY A 118 2.48 11.86 -9.25
N ILE A 119 1.85 10.91 -9.96
CA ILE A 119 0.54 11.11 -10.60
C ILE A 119 -0.55 11.29 -9.54
N GLN A 120 -0.50 10.57 -8.42
CA GLN A 120 -1.41 10.77 -7.30
C GLN A 120 -1.24 12.15 -6.68
N ALA A 121 -0.01 12.58 -6.41
CA ALA A 121 0.27 13.92 -5.90
C ALA A 121 -0.16 15.01 -6.88
N TRP A 122 -0.07 14.75 -8.19
CA TRP A 122 -0.55 15.63 -9.24
C TRP A 122 -2.07 15.85 -9.16
N HIS A 123 -2.84 14.78 -8.92
CA HIS A 123 -4.29 14.90 -8.66
C HIS A 123 -4.59 15.73 -7.42
N THR A 124 -3.86 15.49 -6.32
CA THR A 124 -4.02 16.26 -5.08
C THR A 124 -3.73 17.75 -5.28
N ASN A 125 -2.67 18.09 -6.03
CA ASN A 125 -2.32 19.47 -6.36
C ASN A 125 -3.45 20.17 -7.13
N HIS A 126 -4.15 19.45 -8.00
CA HIS A 126 -5.28 19.99 -8.76
C HIS A 126 -6.64 19.82 -8.07
N LYS A 127 -6.67 19.39 -6.81
CA LYS A 127 -7.90 19.16 -6.02
C LYS A 127 -8.85 18.19 -6.74
N LYS A 128 -8.28 17.20 -7.46
CA LYS A 128 -9.00 16.14 -8.17
C LYS A 128 -8.82 14.81 -7.45
N LYS A 129 -9.82 13.94 -7.55
CA LYS A 129 -9.77 12.60 -6.96
C LYS A 129 -8.88 11.70 -7.83
N TYR A 130 -7.87 11.09 -7.22
CA TYR A 130 -7.10 10.01 -7.86
C TYR A 130 -7.94 8.71 -7.86
N PRO A 131 -7.91 7.90 -8.92
CA PRO A 131 -8.63 6.63 -8.96
C PRO A 131 -8.33 5.75 -7.74
N GLU A 132 -9.37 5.20 -7.12
CA GLU A 132 -9.17 4.37 -5.95
C GLU A 132 -8.49 3.06 -6.35
N LYS A 133 -7.48 2.67 -5.58
CA LYS A 133 -6.87 1.36 -5.78
C LYS A 133 -7.89 0.31 -5.34
N VAL A 134 -8.46 -0.41 -6.29
CA VAL A 134 -9.32 -1.55 -5.98
C VAL A 134 -8.50 -2.58 -5.21
N ALA A 135 -9.00 -2.98 -4.03
CA ALA A 135 -8.39 -4.06 -3.26
C ALA A 135 -8.27 -5.31 -4.13
N ILE A 136 -7.20 -6.09 -3.97
CA ILE A 136 -7.07 -7.37 -4.68
C ILE A 136 -8.23 -8.25 -4.24
N LYS A 137 -9.22 -8.40 -5.13
CA LYS A 137 -10.41 -9.21 -4.86
C LYS A 137 -10.07 -10.68 -5.04
N LEU A 138 -10.86 -11.55 -4.40
CA LEU A 138 -10.74 -13.00 -4.55
C LEU A 138 -10.74 -13.43 -6.03
N ASP A 139 -11.49 -12.73 -6.89
CA ASP A 139 -11.54 -12.99 -8.34
C ASP A 139 -10.17 -12.84 -9.02
N GLN A 140 -9.36 -11.86 -8.60
CA GLN A 140 -8.00 -11.68 -9.13
C GLN A 140 -7.07 -12.79 -8.64
N LEU A 141 -7.24 -13.26 -7.40
CA LEU A 141 -6.49 -14.40 -6.88
C LEU A 141 -6.87 -15.71 -7.61
N ILE A 142 -8.16 -15.90 -7.93
CA ILE A 142 -8.65 -17.03 -8.72
C ILE A 142 -8.09 -16.99 -10.15
N LEU A 143 -8.03 -15.82 -10.78
CA LEU A 143 -7.38 -15.65 -12.09
C LEU A 143 -5.90 -16.01 -12.03
N LEU A 144 -5.17 -15.52 -11.02
CA LEU A 144 -3.78 -15.90 -10.80
C LEU A 144 -3.62 -17.41 -10.59
N ALA A 145 -4.50 -18.04 -9.83
CA ALA A 145 -4.51 -19.49 -9.63
C ALA A 145 -4.63 -20.22 -10.96
N ARG A 146 -5.57 -19.83 -11.81
CA ARG A 146 -5.78 -20.47 -13.12
C ARG A 146 -4.56 -20.38 -14.03
N VAL A 147 -3.88 -19.23 -14.02
CA VAL A 147 -2.70 -18.99 -14.88
C VAL A 147 -1.44 -19.68 -14.34
N LEU A 148 -1.26 -19.72 -13.02
CA LEU A 148 0.02 -20.13 -12.40
C LEU A 148 0.05 -21.59 -11.93
N THR A 149 -1.10 -22.21 -11.62
CA THR A 149 -1.15 -23.61 -11.14
C THR A 149 -0.77 -24.63 -12.20
N GLY A 150 -1.11 -24.37 -13.47
CA GLY A 150 -0.71 -25.19 -14.63
C GLY A 150 0.75 -24.99 -15.07
N GLY A 151 1.47 -24.08 -14.42
CA GLY A 151 2.79 -23.64 -14.82
C GLY A 151 3.97 -24.48 -14.32
N SER A 152 5.18 -23.96 -14.55
CA SER A 152 6.44 -24.53 -14.05
C SER A 152 6.50 -24.58 -12.52
N ALA A 153 7.48 -25.32 -11.96
CA ALA A 153 7.71 -25.35 -10.51
C ALA A 153 7.86 -23.94 -9.90
N TYR A 154 8.45 -23.00 -10.64
CA TYR A 154 8.55 -21.59 -10.26
C TYR A 154 7.18 -20.90 -10.19
N GLN A 155 6.31 -21.10 -11.19
CA GLN A 155 4.98 -20.49 -11.22
C GLN A 155 4.08 -21.01 -10.09
N ARG A 156 4.19 -22.31 -9.77
CA ARG A 156 3.48 -22.90 -8.61
C ARG A 156 3.97 -22.30 -7.30
N ALA A 157 5.28 -22.21 -7.10
CA ALA A 157 5.84 -21.57 -5.91
C ALA A 157 5.46 -20.08 -5.80
N LEU A 158 5.40 -19.37 -6.93
CA LEU A 158 4.94 -17.98 -6.99
C LEU A 158 3.46 -17.84 -6.61
N PHE A 159 2.61 -18.79 -7.04
CA PHE A 159 1.21 -18.83 -6.63
C PHE A 159 1.05 -19.11 -5.14
N ASP A 160 1.79 -20.08 -4.59
CA ASP A 160 1.76 -20.40 -3.17
C ASP A 160 2.19 -19.19 -2.33
N LEU A 161 3.23 -18.45 -2.77
CA LEU A 161 3.65 -17.20 -2.14
C LEU A 161 2.55 -16.13 -2.18
N ALA A 162 1.87 -15.96 -3.32
CA ALA A 162 0.78 -15.01 -3.47
C ALA A 162 -0.42 -15.37 -2.57
N LEU A 163 -0.73 -16.67 -2.44
CA LEU A 163 -1.80 -17.18 -1.58
C LEU A 163 -1.49 -16.91 -0.10
N VAL A 164 -0.27 -17.21 0.35
CA VAL A 164 0.17 -16.95 1.73
C VAL A 164 0.15 -15.44 2.03
N ALA A 165 0.67 -14.61 1.12
CA ALA A 165 0.65 -13.15 1.29
C ALA A 165 -0.78 -12.58 1.35
N PHE A 166 -1.68 -13.08 0.49
CA PHE A 166 -3.08 -12.68 0.48
C PHE A 166 -3.77 -12.97 1.82
N TRP A 167 -3.64 -14.20 2.34
CA TRP A 167 -4.23 -14.58 3.63
C TRP A 167 -3.55 -13.90 4.82
N GLY A 168 -2.25 -13.64 4.73
CA GLY A 168 -1.53 -12.82 5.71
C GLY A 168 -2.10 -11.40 5.81
N MET A 169 -2.35 -10.75 4.67
CA MET A 169 -2.92 -9.40 4.66
C MET A 169 -4.41 -9.35 5.01
N ALA A 170 -5.22 -10.35 4.61
CA ALA A 170 -6.63 -10.45 5.00
C ALA A 170 -6.79 -10.52 6.53
N ARG A 171 -5.91 -11.29 7.19
CA ARG A 171 -5.89 -11.39 8.66
C ARG A 171 -5.46 -10.09 9.33
N MET A 172 -4.58 -9.29 8.72
CA MET A 172 -4.23 -7.97 9.25
C MET A 172 -5.39 -6.96 9.13
N THR A 173 -6.16 -6.99 8.04
CA THR A 173 -7.31 -6.08 7.86
C THR A 173 -8.44 -6.31 8.87
N GLU A 174 -8.59 -7.54 9.37
CA GLU A 174 -9.52 -7.90 10.45
C GLU A 174 -9.07 -7.30 11.80
N VAL A 175 -7.75 -7.24 12.03
CA VAL A 175 -7.16 -6.68 13.27
C VAL A 175 -7.11 -5.14 13.24
N THR A 176 -7.03 -4.52 12.06
CA THR A 176 -6.98 -3.06 11.92
C THR A 176 -8.35 -2.40 11.71
N SER A 177 -9.44 -3.16 11.74
CA SER A 177 -10.79 -2.61 11.62
C SER A 177 -11.31 -2.12 12.98
N GLU A 178 -11.37 -0.80 13.19
CA GLU A 178 -11.86 -0.19 14.44
C GLU A 178 -13.37 -0.35 14.68
N LYS A 179 -14.17 -0.73 13.67
CA LYS A 179 -15.64 -0.77 13.77
C LYS A 179 -16.16 -2.20 13.77
N ALA A 180 -16.56 -2.67 14.95
CA ALA A 180 -17.24 -3.95 15.14
C ALA A 180 -18.67 -4.02 14.55
N LYS A 181 -19.28 -2.89 14.11
CA LYS A 181 -20.65 -2.86 13.58
C LYS A 181 -20.85 -1.83 12.45
N GLY A 182 -21.22 -2.34 11.28
CA GLY A 182 -21.85 -1.68 10.15
C GLY A 182 -22.57 -2.78 9.34
N PRO A 183 -23.66 -2.51 8.60
CA PRO A 183 -24.52 -3.57 8.09
C PRO A 183 -23.78 -4.43 7.07
N LEU A 184 -23.36 -5.62 7.52
CA LEU A 184 -22.92 -6.69 6.64
C LEU A 184 -24.13 -7.09 5.80
N ARG A 185 -24.06 -6.88 4.48
CA ARG A 185 -24.97 -7.52 3.52
C ARG A 185 -24.73 -9.02 3.64
N LEU A 186 -25.53 -9.65 4.51
CA LEU A 186 -25.55 -11.07 4.80
C LEU A 186 -26.04 -11.81 3.55
N SER A 187 -25.15 -12.12 2.62
CA SER A 187 -25.32 -13.33 1.80
C SER A 187 -24.75 -14.48 2.63
N THR A 188 -25.63 -15.42 2.91
CA THR A 188 -25.53 -16.49 3.89
C THR A 188 -24.36 -17.43 3.60
N TYR A 189 -23.30 -17.39 4.42
CA TYR A 189 -22.35 -18.50 4.53
C TYR A 189 -22.67 -19.30 5.79
N HIS A 190 -23.42 -20.38 5.61
CA HIS A 190 -23.76 -21.34 6.66
C HIS A 190 -22.51 -22.16 7.01
N ARG A 191 -21.75 -21.75 8.02
CA ARG A 191 -20.70 -22.58 8.64
C ARG A 191 -21.23 -23.12 9.98
N ARG A 192 -21.70 -24.37 9.99
CA ARG A 192 -22.00 -25.12 11.21
C ARG A 192 -20.69 -25.35 11.99
N GLY A 193 -20.55 -24.68 13.13
CA GLY A 193 -19.57 -25.02 14.16
C GLY A 193 -20.11 -26.13 15.05
N VAL A 194 -19.32 -27.20 15.22
CA VAL A 194 -19.54 -28.26 16.20
C VAL A 194 -19.36 -27.67 17.61
N GLN A 195 -20.44 -27.58 18.39
CA GLN A 195 -20.36 -27.26 19.81
C GLN A 195 -20.01 -28.52 20.61
N ARG A 196 -18.87 -28.46 21.31
CA ARG A 196 -18.60 -29.26 22.51
C ARG A 196 -19.68 -28.95 23.55
N SER A 197 -20.45 -29.94 23.96
CA SER A 197 -21.35 -29.86 25.12
C SER A 197 -20.85 -30.80 26.21
N GLN A 198 -20.45 -30.22 27.34
CA GLN A 198 -20.27 -30.93 28.60
C GLN A 198 -21.64 -31.34 29.14
N ARG A 199 -21.82 -32.63 29.44
CA ARG A 199 -22.73 -33.12 30.50
C ARG A 199 -22.17 -34.43 31.08
N SER A 200 -21.98 -34.45 32.40
CA SER A 200 -21.97 -35.63 33.27
C SER A 200 -23.34 -35.67 33.97
N PRO A 201 -23.95 -36.83 34.31
CA PRO A 201 -23.60 -37.53 35.56
C PRO A 201 -23.75 -39.08 35.56
N ASN A 202 -22.92 -39.72 36.38
CA ASN A 202 -23.07 -41.04 37.02
C ASN A 202 -23.29 -42.32 36.19
N GLY A 203 -22.29 -43.20 36.26
CA GLY A 203 -22.40 -44.64 36.01
C GLY A 203 -21.12 -45.35 36.47
N TYR A 204 -21.14 -45.92 37.67
CA TYR A 204 -20.06 -46.72 38.25
C TYR A 204 -19.83 -48.02 37.46
N LEU A 205 -18.56 -48.41 37.23
CA LEU A 205 -18.06 -49.78 37.46
C LEU A 205 -16.52 -49.85 37.39
N ARG A 206 -15.97 -50.17 38.56
CA ARG A 206 -14.74 -50.84 38.97
C ARG A 206 -13.72 -51.38 37.93
N ASP A 207 -12.46 -51.02 38.23
CA ASP A 207 -11.30 -51.88 38.60
C ASP A 207 -10.24 -52.33 37.56
N SER A 208 -9.00 -52.21 38.05
CA SER A 208 -7.82 -53.05 37.83
C SER A 208 -6.95 -52.89 36.58
N ARG A 209 -5.86 -52.10 36.69
CA ARG A 209 -4.49 -52.66 36.87
C ARG A 209 -3.41 -51.60 37.06
N SER A 210 -2.66 -51.80 38.15
CA SER A 210 -1.37 -51.21 38.50
C SER A 210 -0.23 -51.70 37.59
N LYS A 211 0.78 -50.84 37.36
CA LYS A 211 2.22 -51.15 37.51
C LYS A 211 3.09 -49.89 37.33
N ASP A 212 3.63 -49.40 38.46
CA ASP A 212 5.06 -49.22 38.76
C ASP A 212 5.96 -48.53 37.71
N LEU A 213 6.51 -47.33 37.95
CA LEU A 213 7.63 -46.92 38.83
C LEU A 213 8.99 -46.79 38.09
N ARG A 214 9.59 -45.59 38.27
CA ARG A 214 11.00 -45.15 38.24
C ARG A 214 11.44 -44.28 37.07
N THR A 215 11.75 -42.99 37.30
CA THR A 215 12.95 -42.36 37.93
C THR A 215 14.06 -42.13 36.91
N GLY A 216 14.52 -40.89 36.76
CA GLY A 216 15.77 -40.57 36.06
C GLY A 216 15.88 -39.11 35.64
N GLU A 217 16.39 -38.27 36.55
CA GLU A 217 16.89 -36.92 36.27
C GLU A 217 18.11 -36.95 35.31
N GLY A 218 18.40 -35.82 34.66
CA GLY A 218 19.63 -35.65 33.89
C GLY A 218 19.72 -34.32 33.13
N THR A 219 19.87 -33.22 33.87
CA THR A 219 20.44 -31.96 33.37
C THR A 219 21.93 -32.15 33.01
N ILE A 220 22.44 -31.33 32.08
CA ILE A 220 23.77 -30.68 32.01
C ILE A 220 24.24 -30.57 30.54
N TYR A 221 24.30 -29.33 30.04
CA TYR A 221 25.25 -28.91 28.99
C TYR A 221 26.05 -27.73 29.54
N PRO A 222 27.37 -27.71 29.30
CA PRO A 222 28.07 -26.45 29.05
C PRO A 222 29.13 -26.62 27.91
N PRO A 223 29.94 -25.61 27.57
CA PRO A 223 29.51 -24.33 27.01
C PRO A 223 30.29 -23.98 25.72
N LEU A 224 29.90 -22.82 25.17
CA LEU A 224 30.41 -22.12 24.00
C LEU A 224 31.94 -21.92 24.00
N ARG A 225 32.54 -22.03 22.81
CA ARG A 225 33.94 -21.70 22.53
C ARG A 225 33.99 -20.51 21.56
N ASN A 226 34.82 -19.52 21.90
CA ASN A 226 35.17 -18.36 21.08
C ASN A 226 35.77 -18.76 19.73
#